data_AF-A0A2C6E6T1-F1
#
_entry.id   AF-A0A2C6E6T1-F1
#
_cell.length_a   1.000
_cell.length_b   1.000
_cell.length_c   1.000
_cell.angle_alpha   90.00
_cell.angle_beta   90.00
_cell.angle_gamma   90.00
#
_symmetry.space_group_name_H-M   'P 1'
#
loop_
_entity.id
_entity.type
_entity.pdbx_description
1 polymer ?
#
loop_
_entity_poly.entity_id
_entity_poly.type
_entity_poly.pdbx_seq_one_letter_code
_entity_poly.pdbx_strand_id
1 'polypeptide(L)'
;MFERIKDLMSKGIWHSLAIIIVFLMAGPEIMMGMELMALIEVLGASTFVLMYLTGVKLFLLKVWKQYQKFECHSVLFVPPLVIFKQMPSLIVHAIPERTVVIFFFGFIVVGMSGVLINSYIGA
;
A
#
# COMPACT_ATOMS: atom_id res chain seq x y z
N MET A 1 -9.13 -73.36 -26.57
CA MET A 1 -8.32 -72.83 -25.44
C MET A 1 -7.41 -71.69 -25.89
N PHE A 2 -6.65 -71.87 -26.96
CA PHE A 2 -5.76 -70.86 -27.55
C PHE A 2 -6.46 -69.54 -27.91
N GLU A 3 -7.65 -69.58 -28.52
CA GLU A 3 -8.38 -68.35 -28.88
C GLU A 3 -8.83 -67.54 -27.66
N ARG A 4 -9.25 -68.20 -26.56
CA ARG A 4 -9.57 -67.51 -25.30
C ARG A 4 -8.35 -66.83 -24.68
N ILE A 5 -7.17 -67.45 -24.78
CA ILE A 5 -5.91 -66.88 -24.28
C ILE A 5 -5.51 -65.66 -25.12
N LYS A 6 -5.69 -65.74 -26.45
CA LYS A 6 -5.42 -64.62 -27.37
C LYS A 6 -6.34 -63.41 -27.08
N ASP A 7 -7.61 -63.66 -26.80
CA ASP A 7 -8.58 -62.61 -26.47
C ASP A 7 -8.28 -61.93 -25.12
N LEU A 8 -7.88 -62.72 -24.13
CA LEU A 8 -7.43 -62.21 -22.83
C LEU A 8 -6.16 -61.36 -22.96
N MET A 9 -5.18 -61.79 -23.75
CA MET A 9 -3.97 -61.01 -24.03
C MET A 9 -4.28 -59.70 -24.75
N SER A 10 -5.16 -59.73 -25.76
CA SER A 10 -5.59 -58.54 -26.50
C SER A 10 -6.23 -57.51 -25.56
N LYS A 11 -7.16 -57.94 -24.70
CA LYS A 11 -7.79 -57.07 -23.69
C LYS A 11 -6.78 -56.51 -22.69
N GLY A 12 -5.81 -57.31 -22.27
CA GLY A 12 -4.73 -56.86 -21.38
C GLY A 12 -3.88 -55.74 -21.98
N ILE A 13 -3.57 -55.81 -23.28
CA ILE A 13 -2.82 -54.77 -24.00
C ILE A 13 -3.64 -53.48 -24.11
N TRP A 14 -4.93 -53.57 -24.40
CA TRP A 14 -5.80 -52.38 -24.43
C TRP A 14 -5.93 -51.71 -23.06
N HIS A 15 -6.04 -52.50 -21.99
CA HIS A 15 -6.08 -51.96 -20.64
C HIS A 15 -4.75 -51.35 -20.19
N SER A 16 -3.61 -51.95 -20.52
CA SER A 16 -2.31 -51.35 -20.19
C SER A 16 -2.07 -50.05 -20.95
N LEU A 17 -2.47 -49.98 -22.23
CA LEU A 17 -2.38 -48.76 -23.02
C LEU A 17 -3.24 -47.64 -22.42
N ALA A 18 -4.46 -47.94 -21.99
CA ALA A 18 -5.34 -46.98 -21.34
C ALA A 18 -4.73 -46.42 -20.04
N ILE A 19 -4.10 -47.27 -19.23
CA ILE A 19 -3.41 -46.85 -18.00
C ILE A 19 -2.24 -45.91 -18.31
N ILE A 20 -1.46 -46.21 -19.35
CA ILE A 20 -0.33 -45.36 -19.78
C ILE A 20 -0.82 -43.99 -20.23
N ILE A 21 -1.91 -43.93 -21.01
CA ILE A 21 -2.50 -42.67 -21.48
C ILE A 21 -3.00 -41.85 -20.29
N VAL A 22 -3.72 -42.45 -19.34
CA VAL A 22 -4.21 -41.76 -18.15
C VAL A 22 -3.03 -41.23 -17.32
N PHE A 23 -1.97 -42.02 -17.14
CA PHE A 23 -0.82 -41.59 -16.35
C PHE A 23 -0.05 -40.43 -17.02
N LEU A 24 0.12 -40.50 -18.34
CA LEU A 24 0.83 -39.47 -19.11
C LEU A 24 0.01 -38.18 -19.30
N MET A 25 -1.33 -38.24 -19.34
CA MET A 25 -2.17 -37.05 -19.47
C MET A 25 -2.55 -36.44 -18.12
N ALA A 26 -3.00 -37.26 -17.16
CA ALA A 26 -3.47 -36.74 -15.87
C ALA A 26 -2.33 -36.24 -14.98
N GLY A 27 -1.12 -36.83 -15.08
CA GLY A 27 0.04 -36.38 -14.29
C GLY A 27 0.41 -34.92 -14.53
N PRO A 28 0.67 -34.51 -15.79
CA PRO A 28 0.94 -33.11 -16.14
C PRO A 28 -0.20 -32.14 -15.80
N GLU A 29 -1.46 -32.56 -15.98
CA GLU A 29 -2.62 -31.73 -15.63
C GLU A 29 -2.70 -31.45 -14.13
N ILE A 30 -2.44 -32.45 -13.28
CA ILE A 30 -2.41 -32.27 -11.83
C ILE A 30 -1.26 -31.34 -11.44
N MET A 31 -0.08 -31.49 -12.07
CA MET A 31 1.06 -30.60 -11.82
C MET A 31 0.74 -29.15 -12.19
N MET A 32 0.20 -28.92 -13.39
CA MET A 32 -0.27 -27.61 -13.84
C MET A 32 -1.34 -27.04 -12.91
N GLY A 33 -2.26 -27.88 -12.42
CA GLY A 33 -3.29 -27.48 -11.47
C GLY A 33 -2.72 -27.00 -10.14
N MET A 34 -1.68 -27.67 -9.63
CA MET A 34 -0.99 -27.25 -8.41
C MET A 34 -0.22 -25.94 -8.60
N GLU A 35 0.46 -25.76 -9.73
CA GLU A 35 1.15 -24.49 -10.04
C GLU A 35 0.18 -23.33 -10.18
N LEU A 36 -0.97 -23.55 -10.84
CA LEU A 36 -2.02 -22.55 -10.97
C LEU A 36 -2.60 -22.16 -9.60
N MET A 37 -2.82 -23.13 -8.71
CA MET A 37 -3.28 -22.86 -7.35
C MET A 37 -2.26 -22.02 -6.56
N ALA A 38 -0.97 -22.36 -6.64
CA ALA A 38 0.09 -21.59 -5.99
C ALA A 38 0.15 -20.14 -6.52
N LEU A 39 -0.01 -19.94 -7.83
CA LEU A 39 -0.08 -18.61 -8.43
C LEU A 39 -1.29 -17.82 -7.92
N ILE A 40 -2.47 -18.45 -7.82
CA ILE A 40 -3.68 -17.82 -7.30
C ILE A 40 -3.48 -17.38 -5.84
N GLU A 41 -2.84 -18.20 -5.02
CA GLU A 41 -2.57 -17.87 -3.62
C GLU A 41 -1.65 -16.66 -3.48
N VAL A 42 -0.56 -16.62 -4.26
CA VAL A 42 0.38 -15.49 -4.28
C VAL A 42 -0.28 -14.22 -4.85
N LEU A 43 -1.06 -14.36 -5.92
CA LEU A 43 -1.77 -13.23 -6.54
C LEU A 43 -2.86 -12.68 -5.61
N GLY A 44 -3.58 -13.55 -4.91
CA GLY A 44 -4.58 -13.17 -3.91
C GLY A 44 -3.96 -12.36 -2.77
N ALA A 45 -2.86 -12.84 -2.18
CA ALA A 45 -2.17 -12.14 -1.11
C ALA A 45 -1.62 -10.77 -1.56
N SER A 46 -0.98 -10.71 -2.73
CA SER A 46 -0.41 -9.46 -3.26
C SER A 46 -1.48 -8.42 -3.63
N THR A 47 -2.58 -8.83 -4.25
CA THR A 47 -3.69 -7.93 -4.58
C THR A 47 -4.38 -7.39 -3.33
N PHE A 48 -4.51 -8.20 -2.27
CA PHE A 48 -5.02 -7.74 -0.99
C PHE A 48 -4.15 -6.62 -0.40
N VAL A 49 -2.83 -6.82 -0.32
CA VAL A 49 -1.90 -5.79 0.20
C VAL A 49 -1.97 -4.50 -0.64
N LEU A 50 -2.01 -4.62 -1.97
CA LEU A 50 -2.14 -3.47 -2.86
C LEU A 50 -3.45 -2.70 -2.64
N MET A 51 -4.56 -3.39 -2.40
CA MET A 51 -5.84 -2.75 -2.10
C MET A 51 -5.75 -1.89 -0.83
N TYR A 52 -5.15 -2.40 0.25
CA TYR A 52 -4.97 -1.60 1.47
C TYR A 52 -4.06 -0.39 1.26
N LEU A 53 -2.92 -0.58 0.58
CA LEU A 53 -2.00 0.53 0.29
C LEU A 53 -2.65 1.61 -0.57
N THR A 54 -3.44 1.22 -1.57
CA THR A 54 -4.19 2.18 -2.39
C THR A 54 -5.29 2.89 -1.59
N GLY A 55 -5.99 2.20 -0.69
CA GLY A 55 -6.96 2.81 0.21
C GLY A 55 -6.34 3.89 1.11
N VAL A 56 -5.20 3.58 1.75
CA VAL A 56 -4.45 4.55 2.57
C VAL A 56 -3.97 5.73 1.72
N LYS A 57 -3.43 5.47 0.53
CA LYS A 57 -2.98 6.51 -0.40
C LYS A 57 -4.12 7.45 -0.80
N LEU A 58 -5.31 6.92 -1.09
CA LEU A 58 -6.49 7.71 -1.43
C LEU A 58 -6.97 8.57 -0.26
N PHE A 59 -6.92 8.04 0.97
CA PHE A 59 -7.23 8.82 2.17
C PHE A 59 -6.27 10.00 2.32
N LEU A 60 -4.96 9.78 2.23
CA LEU A 60 -3.95 10.84 2.30
C LEU A 60 -4.12 11.87 1.19
N LEU A 61 -4.41 11.43 -0.04
CA LEU A 61 -4.67 12.34 -1.16
C LEU A 61 -5.91 13.21 -0.93
N LYS A 62 -6.96 12.66 -0.30
CA LYS A 62 -8.16 13.44 0.03
C LYS A 62 -7.86 14.51 1.06
N VAL A 63 -7.13 14.17 2.13
CA VAL A 63 -6.68 15.12 3.16
C VAL A 63 -5.79 16.19 2.53
N TRP A 64 -4.84 15.79 1.69
CA TRP A 64 -3.94 16.70 0.99
C TRP A 64 -4.68 17.66 0.07
N LYS A 65 -5.65 17.18 -0.73
CA LYS A 65 -6.45 18.03 -1.61
C LYS A 65 -7.34 19.00 -0.82
N GLN A 66 -7.90 18.58 0.31
CA GLN A 66 -8.64 19.49 1.18
C GLN A 66 -7.70 20.56 1.75
N TYR A 67 -6.53 20.15 2.25
CA TYR A 67 -5.50 21.06 2.74
C TYR A 67 -5.09 22.10 1.69
N GLN A 68 -4.80 21.67 0.46
CA GLN A 68 -4.50 22.59 -0.65
C GLN A 68 -5.66 23.55 -0.96
N LYS A 69 -6.92 23.06 -0.91
CA LYS A 69 -8.08 23.93 -1.10
C LYS A 69 -8.21 24.99 0.00
N PHE A 70 -7.90 24.64 1.25
CA PHE A 70 -7.82 25.59 2.36
C PHE A 70 -6.68 26.60 2.17
N GLU A 71 -5.52 26.15 1.70
CA GLU A 71 -4.38 27.03 1.42
C GLU A 71 -4.68 28.03 0.30
N CYS A 72 -5.17 27.60 -0.87
CA CYS A 72 -5.41 28.49 -2.02
C CYS A 72 -6.41 29.63 -1.77
N HIS A 73 -7.25 29.53 -0.74
CA HIS A 73 -8.25 30.56 -0.41
C HIS A 73 -7.81 31.50 0.68
N SER A 74 -6.59 31.35 1.20
CA SER A 74 -6.16 32.19 2.29
C SER A 74 -4.99 33.08 1.96
N VAL A 75 -5.24 34.35 2.20
CA VAL A 75 -4.23 35.40 2.21
C VAL A 75 -3.68 35.46 3.62
N LEU A 76 -2.36 35.34 3.77
CA LEU A 76 -1.67 35.47 5.05
C LEU A 76 -2.05 36.81 5.71
N PHE A 77 -2.96 36.76 6.68
CA PHE A 77 -3.45 37.91 7.40
C PHE A 77 -3.03 37.78 8.86
N VAL A 78 -1.93 38.44 9.22
CA VAL A 78 -1.47 38.54 10.61
C VAL A 78 -2.04 39.83 11.20
N PRO A 79 -3.08 39.78 12.05
CA PRO A 79 -3.61 40.98 12.67
C PRO A 79 -2.61 41.53 13.70
N PRO A 80 -2.58 42.86 13.92
CA PRO A 80 -1.75 43.47 14.96
C PRO A 80 -2.13 42.98 16.37
N LEU A 81 -1.15 42.95 17.28
CA LEU A 81 -1.27 42.38 18.64
C LEU A 81 -2.46 42.93 19.47
N VAL A 82 -2.86 44.17 19.19
CA VAL A 82 -4.01 44.83 19.84
C VAL A 82 -5.33 44.12 19.51
N ILE A 83 -5.48 43.66 18.26
CA ILE A 83 -6.66 42.94 17.76
C ILE A 83 -6.64 41.49 18.25
N PHE A 84 -5.46 40.87 18.36
CA PHE A 84 -5.31 39.54 18.98
C PHE A 84 -5.79 39.48 20.43
N LYS A 85 -5.55 40.54 21.21
CA LYS A 85 -5.99 40.62 22.61
C LYS A 85 -7.51 40.73 22.73
N GLN A 86 -8.17 41.33 21.75
CA GLN A 86 -9.63 41.44 21.70
C GLN A 86 -10.31 40.19 21.14
N MET A 87 -9.68 39.50 20.19
CA MET A 87 -10.26 38.34 19.52
C MET A 87 -9.22 37.21 19.35
N PRO A 88 -9.05 36.33 20.36
CA PRO A 88 -8.07 35.24 20.30
C PRO A 88 -8.43 34.15 19.28
N SER A 89 -9.70 34.06 18.85
CA SER A 89 -10.14 33.11 17.82
C SER A 89 -9.53 33.37 16.43
N LEU A 90 -8.98 34.56 16.17
CA LEU A 90 -8.30 34.88 14.91
C LEU A 90 -7.01 34.08 14.69
N ILE A 91 -6.43 33.47 15.74
CA ILE A 91 -5.24 32.60 15.61
C ILE A 91 -5.49 31.47 14.61
N VAL A 92 -6.70 30.91 14.61
CA VAL A 92 -7.08 29.77 13.75
C VAL A 92 -7.24 30.19 12.28
N HIS A 93 -7.49 31.47 12.01
CA HIS A 93 -7.71 32.00 10.65
C HIS A 93 -6.48 32.72 10.06
N ALA A 94 -5.49 33.09 10.88
CA ALA A 94 -4.36 33.93 10.46
C ALA A 94 -3.27 33.20 9.66
N ILE A 95 -3.32 31.87 9.52
CA ILE A 95 -2.22 31.10 8.92
C ILE A 95 -2.72 30.14 7.85
N PRO A 96 -2.88 30.61 6.61
CA PRO A 96 -2.71 29.64 5.52
C PRO A 96 -1.80 30.16 4.40
N GLU A 97 -1.28 29.19 3.65
CA GLU A 97 -0.24 29.24 2.59
C GLU A 97 1.23 29.33 3.02
N ARG A 98 1.54 29.54 4.29
CA ARG A 98 2.91 29.38 4.81
C ARG A 98 3.00 28.52 6.06
N THR A 99 1.98 27.78 6.46
CA THR A 99 1.95 26.95 7.68
C THR A 99 3.14 26.00 7.77
N VAL A 100 3.42 25.22 6.72
CA VAL A 100 4.54 24.27 6.71
C VAL A 100 5.89 24.99 6.69
N VAL A 101 6.02 26.06 5.90
CA VAL A 101 7.27 26.85 5.79
C VAL A 101 7.56 27.63 7.06
N ILE A 102 6.55 28.26 7.68
CA ILE A 102 6.64 28.95 8.97
C ILE A 102 6.91 27.94 10.08
N PHE A 103 6.25 26.78 10.07
CA PHE A 103 6.55 25.72 11.03
C PHE A 103 7.99 25.23 10.88
N PHE A 104 8.46 25.05 9.64
CA PHE A 104 9.84 24.66 9.35
C PHE A 104 10.86 25.70 9.81
N PHE A 105 10.67 26.97 9.45
CA PHE A 105 11.53 28.06 9.93
C PHE A 105 11.45 28.23 11.45
N GLY A 106 10.26 28.11 12.04
CA GLY A 106 10.06 28.14 13.49
C GLY A 106 10.81 27.01 14.18
N PHE A 107 10.78 25.80 13.62
CA PHE A 107 11.52 24.66 14.15
C PHE A 107 13.03 24.88 14.08
N ILE A 108 13.54 25.44 12.98
CA ILE A 108 14.96 25.82 12.85
C ILE A 108 15.34 26.86 13.91
N VAL A 109 14.53 27.91 14.08
CA VAL A 109 14.80 28.98 15.04
C VAL A 109 14.80 28.45 16.48
N VAL A 110 13.84 27.60 16.84
CA VAL A 110 13.77 26.98 18.18
C VAL A 110 14.92 25.99 18.41
N GLY A 111 15.29 25.21 17.39
CA GLY A 111 16.44 24.31 17.46
C GLY A 111 17.74 25.08 17.67
N MET A 112 17.96 26.14 16.89
CA MET A 112 19.15 26.98 16.99
C MET A 112 19.22 27.75 18.31
N SER A 113 18.09 28.24 18.82
CA SER A 113 18.06 28.90 20.14
C SER A 113 18.38 27.92 21.26
N GLY A 114 17.90 26.68 21.21
CA GLY A 114 18.27 25.63 22.17
C GLY A 114 19.77 25.31 22.14
N VAL A 115 20.37 25.21 20.95
CA VAL A 115 21.82 24.98 20.79
C VAL A 115 22.64 26.15 21.33
N LEU A 116 22.23 27.40 21.05
CA LEU A 116 22.86 28.61 21.59
C LEU A 116 22.79 28.65 23.12
N ILE A 117 21.61 28.42 23.70
CA ILE A 117 21.44 28.42 25.16
C ILE A 117 22.34 27.35 25.82
N ASN A 118 22.41 26.15 25.23
CA ASN A 118 23.26 25.08 25.75
C ASN A 118 24.75 25.41 25.67
N SER A 119 25.18 26.11 24.62
CA SER A 119 26.58 26.54 24.47
C SER A 119 26.97 27.72 25.38
N TYR A 120 26.03 28.56 25.80
CA TYR A 120 26.27 29.62 26.79
C TYR A 120 26.20 29.16 28.25
N ILE A 121 25.44 28.10 28.55
CA ILE A 121 25.31 27.53 29.91
C ILE A 121 26.39 26.46 30.18
N GLY A 122 26.87 25.79 29.14
CA GLY A 122 27.94 24.79 29.23
C GLY A 122 29.37 25.32 29.15
N ALA A 123 29.56 26.65 29.07
CA ALA A 123 30.85 27.35 29.16
C ALA A 123 30.96 28.05 30.52
#